data_AF-A0A9X8GP82-F1
#
_entry.id   AF-A0A9X8GP82-F1
#
_cell.length_a   1.000
_cell.length_b   1.000
_cell.length_c   1.000
_cell.angle_alpha   90.00
_cell.angle_beta   90.00
_cell.angle_gamma   90.00
#
_symmetry.space_group_name_H-M   'P 1'
#
loop_
_entity.id
_entity.type
_entity.pdbx_description
1 polymer ?
#
loop_
_entity_poly.entity_id
_entity_poly.type
_entity_poly.pdbx_seq_one_letter_code
_entity_poly.pdbx_strand_id
1 'polypeptide(L)'
;RSKGYLTIQATEEGYSFIFYDSDLHEIQSGDYDNPDASIQEAAYEILKSERMDDMECVKVDYKEFEEMTIQHSKDLLQEGELRATSEIGRNELALNSLSRAEVERGVLYHAQAVLEDMGMEQEVELLAARVYGSRSRQDLYREDSDLDVVLSYKGDIREDSFFNALNESGIAMAGIKVDINPIAEERITLAEYIKESEKYLDQQEIKKLAVDLDNFSYDIDTYEYNDTVENREEQVEKLTEDILNKKTEAIKDWLIEVSEESDIDSDVITARSLLFRLEDTEQLSIFDKQPEQEQPEATISFYVAECMEFPVMGEYHNNLTLEEAIKIYESIPAERMHGIKGIGFALQDGDEDYSGEYELMSADRIRRDLIDMIPHYKESPLVQKAIADMEKYLDEKHGRVKETEHTVETVIGSGQKPFAVAADRRAEQEPVSVSQSQPQKAEPASRAKGEVKKSVLQSLKDFQARAKAQEQNKTTEKSKTHKKGEVEL
;
A
#
# COMPACT_ATOMS: atom_id res chain seq x y z
N ARG A 1 35.92 -7.52 12.33
CA ARG A 1 34.86 -6.84 11.55
C ARG A 1 35.24 -6.99 10.10
N SER A 2 34.34 -7.52 9.27
CA SER A 2 34.55 -7.59 7.81
C SER A 2 34.79 -6.18 7.27
N LYS A 3 35.50 -6.07 6.15
CA LYS A 3 35.71 -4.79 5.47
C LYS A 3 34.56 -4.41 4.54
N GLY A 4 33.65 -5.35 4.26
CA GLY A 4 32.56 -5.21 3.31
C GLY A 4 32.20 -6.54 2.66
N TYR A 5 31.43 -6.48 1.58
CA TYR A 5 31.01 -7.62 0.77
C TYR A 5 31.24 -7.34 -0.71
N LEU A 6 31.37 -8.41 -1.50
CA LEU A 6 31.45 -8.36 -2.95
C LEU A 6 30.45 -9.37 -3.49
N THR A 7 29.48 -8.90 -4.28
CA THR A 7 28.61 -9.77 -5.07
C THR A 7 29.09 -9.80 -6.51
N ILE A 8 28.97 -10.96 -7.16
CA ILE A 8 29.31 -11.16 -8.56
C ILE A 8 28.19 -11.98 -9.17
N GLN A 9 27.53 -11.45 -10.20
CA GLN A 9 26.44 -12.10 -10.92
C GLN A 9 26.82 -12.32 -12.38
N ALA A 10 26.53 -13.49 -12.92
CA ALA A 10 26.82 -13.78 -14.32
C ALA A 10 25.90 -12.97 -15.26
N THR A 11 26.45 -12.52 -16.38
CA THR A 11 25.75 -11.80 -17.46
C THR A 11 26.11 -12.41 -18.82
N GLU A 12 25.47 -11.98 -19.90
CA GLU A 12 25.81 -12.45 -21.26
C GLU A 12 27.25 -12.09 -21.66
N GLU A 13 27.76 -10.96 -21.17
CA GLU A 13 29.07 -10.42 -21.53
C GLU A 13 30.16 -10.77 -20.51
N GLY A 14 29.82 -11.46 -19.42
CA GLY A 14 30.75 -11.83 -18.36
C GLY A 14 30.09 -11.81 -16.99
N TYR A 15 30.46 -10.83 -16.16
CA TYR A 15 29.95 -10.70 -14.81
C TYR A 15 29.66 -9.25 -14.45
N SER A 16 28.56 -8.97 -13.76
CA SER A 16 28.36 -7.71 -13.03
C SER A 16 28.79 -7.91 -11.57
N PHE A 17 29.28 -6.86 -10.93
CA PHE A 17 29.70 -6.92 -9.54
C PHE A 17 29.28 -5.68 -8.76
N ILE A 18 29.08 -5.85 -7.45
CA ILE A 18 28.77 -4.77 -6.51
C ILE A 18 29.59 -4.96 -5.24
N PHE A 19 30.29 -3.90 -4.84
CA PHE A 19 30.95 -3.79 -3.55
C PHE A 19 30.01 -3.12 -2.54
N TYR A 20 29.92 -3.73 -1.36
CA TYR A 20 29.19 -3.22 -0.22
C TYR A 20 30.14 -2.91 0.92
N ASP A 21 29.83 -1.90 1.74
CA ASP A 21 30.52 -1.69 3.01
C ASP A 21 30.06 -2.68 4.09
N SER A 22 30.62 -2.58 5.30
CA SER A 22 30.24 -3.46 6.41
C SER A 22 28.80 -3.24 6.88
N ASP A 23 28.21 -2.10 6.54
CA ASP A 23 26.87 -1.69 6.91
C ASP A 23 25.88 -1.97 5.75
N LEU A 24 26.30 -2.72 4.72
CA LEU A 24 25.50 -3.14 3.56
C LEU A 24 25.13 -2.01 2.58
N HIS A 25 25.82 -0.88 2.61
CA HIS A 25 25.65 0.15 1.58
C HIS A 25 26.44 -0.19 0.32
N GLU A 26 25.80 -0.05 -0.85
CA GLU A 26 26.47 -0.16 -2.14
C GLU A 26 27.47 1.00 -2.32
N ILE A 27 28.76 0.65 -2.41
CA ILE A 27 29.85 1.62 -2.58
C ILE A 27 30.15 1.82 -4.07
N GLN A 28 30.20 0.71 -4.81
CA GLN A 28 30.65 0.70 -6.19
C GLN A 28 30.05 -0.51 -6.90
N SER A 29 29.65 -0.31 -8.16
CA SER A 29 29.26 -1.38 -9.07
C SER A 29 30.01 -1.27 -10.38
N GLY A 30 30.07 -2.37 -11.13
CA GLY A 30 30.68 -2.40 -12.44
C GLY A 30 30.50 -3.73 -13.15
N ASP A 31 31.06 -3.82 -14.34
CA ASP A 31 31.02 -5.01 -15.18
C ASP A 31 32.45 -5.53 -15.44
N TYR A 32 32.56 -6.84 -15.58
CA TYR A 32 33.76 -7.57 -15.95
C TYR A 32 33.46 -8.36 -17.22
N ASP A 33 33.86 -7.78 -18.36
CA ASP A 33 33.51 -8.23 -19.71
C ASP A 33 34.41 -9.39 -20.18
N ASN A 34 34.26 -10.55 -19.55
CA ASN A 34 34.91 -11.77 -19.98
C ASN A 34 34.05 -13.01 -19.65
N PRO A 35 33.22 -13.49 -20.60
CA PRO A 35 32.32 -14.61 -20.38
C PRO A 35 33.03 -15.96 -20.32
N ASP A 36 34.28 -16.03 -20.77
CA ASP A 36 35.11 -17.25 -20.72
C ASP A 36 35.84 -17.41 -19.38
N ALA A 37 35.87 -16.38 -18.54
CA ALA A 37 36.49 -16.46 -17.22
C ALA A 37 35.64 -17.30 -16.25
N SER A 38 36.32 -18.02 -15.36
CA SER A 38 35.65 -18.57 -14.18
C SER A 38 35.28 -17.45 -13.20
N ILE A 39 34.26 -17.68 -12.37
CA ILE A 39 33.85 -16.72 -11.33
C ILE A 39 34.99 -16.42 -10.35
N GLN A 40 35.89 -17.37 -10.09
CA GLN A 40 37.07 -17.17 -9.24
C GLN A 40 38.10 -16.23 -9.88
N GLU A 41 38.33 -16.36 -11.19
CA GLU A 41 39.21 -15.45 -11.94
C GLU A 41 38.62 -14.04 -12.01
N ALA A 42 37.33 -13.93 -12.30
CA ALA A 42 36.61 -12.66 -12.27
C ALA A 42 36.73 -12.00 -10.89
N ALA A 43 36.43 -12.74 -9.81
CA ALA A 43 36.54 -12.23 -8.45
C ALA A 43 37.95 -11.71 -8.11
N TYR A 44 38.99 -12.47 -8.50
CA TYR A 44 40.37 -12.07 -8.25
C TYR A 44 40.75 -10.78 -8.99
N GLU A 45 40.42 -10.68 -10.28
CA GLU A 45 40.75 -9.47 -11.06
C GLU A 45 39.95 -8.24 -10.61
N ILE A 46 38.67 -8.42 -10.21
CA ILE A 46 37.83 -7.35 -9.63
C ILE A 46 38.41 -6.85 -8.30
N LEU A 47 38.82 -7.76 -7.40
CA LEU A 47 39.45 -7.35 -6.13
C LEU A 47 40.79 -6.65 -6.36
N LYS A 48 41.57 -7.14 -7.32
CA LYS A 48 42.87 -6.57 -7.66
C LYS A 48 42.77 -5.18 -8.28
N SER A 49 41.75 -4.89 -9.09
CA SER A 49 41.54 -3.53 -9.61
C SER A 49 41.32 -2.51 -8.49
N GLU A 50 40.70 -2.93 -7.39
CA GLU A 50 40.49 -2.13 -6.18
C GLU A 50 41.64 -2.24 -5.16
N ARG A 51 42.74 -2.91 -5.51
CA ARG A 51 43.91 -3.14 -4.63
C ARG A 51 43.55 -3.88 -3.34
N MET A 52 42.61 -4.82 -3.46
CA MET A 52 42.12 -5.71 -2.40
C MET A 52 42.56 -7.17 -2.64
N ASP A 53 43.57 -7.40 -3.48
CA ASP A 53 44.06 -8.73 -3.87
C ASP A 53 44.75 -9.50 -2.73
N ASP A 54 45.08 -8.83 -1.62
CA ASP A 54 45.64 -9.41 -0.40
C ASP A 54 44.60 -9.69 0.68
N MET A 55 43.31 -9.45 0.42
CA MET A 55 42.25 -9.64 1.40
C MET A 55 41.84 -11.10 1.53
N GLU A 56 41.58 -11.51 2.77
CA GLU A 56 40.97 -12.80 3.06
C GLU A 56 39.47 -12.73 2.75
N CYS A 57 39.04 -13.48 1.74
CA CYS A 57 37.64 -13.59 1.36
C CYS A 57 37.05 -14.89 1.90
N VAL A 58 35.89 -14.79 2.54
CA VAL A 58 35.09 -15.93 2.99
C VAL A 58 33.84 -16.00 2.11
N LYS A 59 33.54 -17.19 1.57
CA LYS A 59 32.32 -17.39 0.79
C LYS A 59 31.11 -17.26 1.72
N VAL A 60 30.18 -16.42 1.34
CA VAL A 60 28.86 -16.26 2.00
C VAL A 60 27.82 -16.92 1.10
N ASP A 61 26.78 -17.49 1.69
CA ASP A 61 25.64 -17.96 0.90
C ASP A 61 24.93 -16.76 0.25
N TYR A 62 24.59 -16.91 -1.03
CA TYR A 62 24.04 -15.79 -1.78
C TYR A 62 22.64 -15.43 -1.31
N LYS A 63 21.81 -16.44 -1.00
CA LYS A 63 20.44 -16.23 -0.54
C LYS A 63 20.42 -15.54 0.83
N GLU A 64 21.29 -15.99 1.75
CA GLU A 64 21.47 -15.32 3.04
C GLU A 64 21.86 -13.84 2.86
N PHE A 65 22.75 -13.53 1.91
CA PHE A 65 23.15 -12.14 1.64
C PHE A 65 22.02 -11.30 1.01
N GLU A 66 21.19 -11.90 0.14
CA GLU A 66 20.02 -11.24 -0.42
C GLU A 66 19.02 -10.86 0.68
N GLU A 67 18.76 -11.76 1.61
CA GLU A 67 17.87 -11.52 2.76
C GLU A 67 18.44 -10.44 3.67
N MET A 68 19.75 -10.47 3.98
CA MET A 68 20.41 -9.44 4.80
C MET A 68 20.24 -8.03 4.24
N THR A 69 20.42 -7.85 2.93
CA THR A 69 20.34 -6.53 2.29
C THR A 69 18.91 -6.03 2.13
N ILE A 70 17.94 -6.93 1.88
CA ILE A 70 16.51 -6.59 1.90
C ILE A 70 16.09 -6.17 3.30
N GLN A 71 16.49 -6.94 4.32
CA GLN A 71 16.19 -6.63 5.71
C GLN A 71 16.82 -5.30 6.13
N HIS A 72 18.08 -5.04 5.77
CA HIS A 72 18.73 -3.77 6.04
C HIS A 72 17.96 -2.57 5.45
N SER A 73 17.51 -2.67 4.19
CA SER A 73 16.69 -1.62 3.55
C SER A 73 15.37 -1.38 4.29
N LYS A 74 14.76 -2.45 4.81
CA LYS A 74 13.54 -2.37 5.64
C LYS A 74 13.83 -1.72 6.99
N ASP A 75 14.91 -2.09 7.66
CA ASP A 75 15.31 -1.53 8.96
C ASP A 75 15.54 -0.02 8.85
N LEU A 76 16.28 0.42 7.84
CA LEU A 76 16.48 1.85 7.56
C LEU A 76 15.15 2.58 7.36
N LEU A 77 14.22 1.99 6.62
CA LEU A 77 12.89 2.56 6.41
C LEU A 77 12.10 2.65 7.74
N GLN A 78 12.18 1.64 8.60
CA GLN A 78 11.54 1.64 9.93
C GLN A 78 12.19 2.64 10.90
N GLU A 79 13.49 2.90 10.76
CA GLU A 79 14.21 3.93 11.51
C GLU A 79 13.91 5.36 11.02
N GLY A 80 13.10 5.50 9.97
CA GLY A 80 12.67 6.78 9.41
C GLY A 80 13.60 7.33 8.33
N GLU A 81 14.58 6.55 7.86
CA GLU A 81 15.44 6.94 6.75
C GLU A 81 14.73 6.70 5.41
N LEU A 82 13.83 7.63 5.06
CA LEU A 82 13.06 7.58 3.83
C LEU A 82 13.93 7.96 2.62
N ARG A 83 14.40 6.96 1.89
CA ARG A 83 15.08 7.10 0.60
C ARG A 83 14.10 6.87 -0.56
N ALA A 84 14.30 7.55 -1.69
CA ALA A 84 13.41 7.46 -2.87
C ALA A 84 13.26 6.00 -3.36
N THR A 85 14.34 5.22 -3.34
CA THR A 85 14.37 3.79 -3.64
C THR A 85 14.96 3.02 -2.46
N SER A 86 14.83 1.69 -2.46
CA SER A 86 15.50 0.75 -1.58
C SER A 86 17.03 0.74 -1.71
N GLU A 87 17.54 1.26 -2.85
CA GLU A 87 18.97 1.28 -3.21
C GLU A 87 19.61 -0.11 -3.32
N ILE A 88 18.78 -1.13 -3.49
CA ILE A 88 19.22 -2.48 -3.83
C ILE A 88 19.44 -2.55 -5.35
N GLY A 89 20.70 -2.50 -5.76
CA GLY A 89 21.15 -2.42 -7.16
C GLY A 89 21.52 -3.74 -7.81
N ARG A 90 21.55 -4.85 -7.05
CA ARG A 90 21.74 -6.19 -7.62
C ARG A 90 20.51 -6.68 -8.38
N ASN A 91 20.71 -7.52 -9.38
CA ASN A 91 19.61 -8.08 -10.18
C ASN A 91 18.92 -9.22 -9.44
N GLU A 92 17.59 -9.27 -9.48
CA GLU A 92 16.81 -10.33 -8.85
C GLU A 92 16.09 -11.17 -9.92
N LEU A 93 16.20 -12.50 -9.83
CA LEU A 93 15.52 -13.41 -10.76
C LEU A 93 13.99 -13.22 -10.73
N ALA A 94 13.42 -13.00 -9.54
CA ALA A 94 12.00 -12.75 -9.35
C ALA A 94 11.49 -11.49 -10.07
N LEU A 95 12.39 -10.55 -10.38
CA LEU A 95 12.11 -9.29 -11.08
C LEU A 95 12.60 -9.33 -12.54
N ASN A 96 12.71 -10.52 -13.13
CA ASN A 96 13.25 -10.73 -14.48
C ASN A 96 14.64 -10.11 -14.69
N SER A 97 15.51 -10.25 -13.69
CA SER A 97 16.88 -9.72 -13.68
C SER A 97 16.98 -8.19 -13.64
N LEU A 98 15.91 -7.50 -13.24
CA LEU A 98 15.99 -6.11 -12.80
C LEU A 98 16.38 -6.06 -11.32
N SER A 99 17.02 -4.98 -10.93
CA SER A 99 17.18 -4.63 -9.50
C SER A 99 15.94 -3.93 -8.94
N ARG A 100 15.73 -4.02 -7.63
CA ARG A 100 14.63 -3.27 -6.96
C ARG A 100 14.78 -1.77 -7.18
N ALA A 101 15.99 -1.25 -7.06
CA ALA A 101 16.26 0.17 -7.29
C ALA A 101 15.91 0.61 -8.72
N GLU A 102 16.07 -0.25 -9.73
CA GLU A 102 15.64 0.04 -11.10
C GLU A 102 14.13 0.05 -11.25
N VAL A 103 13.44 -0.94 -10.67
CA VAL A 103 11.97 -1.02 -10.71
C VAL A 103 11.36 0.20 -10.01
N GLU A 104 11.79 0.50 -8.80
CA GLU A 104 11.28 1.61 -7.99
C GLU A 104 11.55 2.96 -8.65
N ARG A 105 12.75 3.17 -9.19
CA ARG A 105 13.09 4.37 -9.95
C ARG A 105 12.26 4.50 -11.22
N GLY A 106 12.01 3.40 -11.92
CA GLY A 106 11.14 3.37 -13.09
C GLY A 106 9.71 3.79 -12.75
N VAL A 107 9.18 3.34 -11.60
CA VAL A 107 7.85 3.73 -11.10
C VAL A 107 7.82 5.21 -10.73
N LEU A 108 8.83 5.73 -10.04
CA LEU A 108 8.92 7.16 -9.72
C LEU A 108 8.92 8.03 -10.99
N TYR A 109 9.66 7.63 -12.04
CA TYR A 109 9.66 8.36 -13.31
C TYR A 109 8.32 8.29 -14.04
N HIS A 110 7.67 7.12 -14.02
CA HIS A 110 6.32 6.98 -14.59
C HIS A 110 5.31 7.86 -13.86
N ALA A 111 5.29 7.81 -12.52
CA ALA A 111 4.41 8.61 -11.70
C ALA A 111 4.64 10.11 -11.90
N GLN A 112 5.90 10.54 -12.00
CA GLN A 112 6.22 11.94 -12.29
C GLN A 112 5.66 12.38 -13.66
N ALA A 113 5.77 11.54 -14.69
CA ALA A 113 5.22 11.83 -16.02
C ALA A 113 3.68 11.92 -15.98
N VAL A 114 3.02 11.02 -15.24
CA VAL A 114 1.57 11.05 -15.04
C VAL A 114 1.14 12.35 -14.35
N LEU A 115 1.82 12.76 -13.28
CA LEU A 115 1.54 14.02 -12.59
C LEU A 115 1.74 15.25 -13.50
N GLU A 116 2.77 15.24 -14.35
CA GLU A 116 2.98 16.30 -15.36
C GLU A 116 1.84 16.37 -16.38
N ASP A 117 1.35 15.22 -16.86
CA ASP A 117 0.23 15.16 -17.79
C ASP A 117 -1.10 15.61 -17.14
N MET A 118 -1.25 15.37 -15.84
CA MET A 118 -2.38 15.87 -15.03
C MET A 118 -2.24 17.35 -14.64
N GLY A 119 -1.05 17.96 -14.81
CA GLY A 119 -0.76 19.32 -14.38
C GLY A 119 -0.63 19.49 -12.86
N MET A 120 -0.36 18.39 -12.14
CA MET A 120 -0.26 18.33 -10.67
C MET A 120 1.21 18.22 -10.21
N GLU A 121 2.19 18.41 -11.10
CA GLU A 121 3.62 18.23 -10.77
C GLU A 121 4.17 19.21 -9.72
N GLN A 122 3.40 20.25 -9.36
CA GLN A 122 3.74 21.21 -8.31
C GLN A 122 2.90 21.02 -7.04
N GLU A 123 1.85 20.21 -7.10
CA GLU A 123 0.88 20.00 -6.02
C GLU A 123 1.10 18.65 -5.31
N VAL A 124 1.70 17.70 -6.02
CA VAL A 124 2.01 16.36 -5.53
C VAL A 124 3.51 16.13 -5.53
N GLU A 125 4.06 15.82 -4.36
CA GLU A 125 5.44 15.42 -4.13
C GLU A 125 5.53 13.90 -4.01
N LEU A 126 6.27 13.26 -4.90
CA LEU A 126 6.61 11.84 -4.79
C LEU A 126 7.74 11.66 -3.76
N LEU A 127 7.54 10.79 -2.78
CA LEU A 127 8.52 10.59 -1.71
C LEU A 127 9.41 9.39 -1.99
N ALA A 128 8.82 8.23 -2.22
CA ALA A 128 9.55 6.98 -2.39
C ALA A 128 8.68 5.88 -3.00
N ALA A 129 9.35 4.90 -3.62
CA ALA A 129 8.71 3.68 -4.12
C ALA A 129 9.39 2.43 -3.54
N ARG A 130 8.63 1.36 -3.30
CA ARG A 130 9.15 0.08 -2.83
C ARG A 130 8.51 -1.09 -3.57
N VAL A 131 9.34 -2.02 -4.05
CA VAL A 131 8.85 -3.32 -4.55
C VAL A 131 8.34 -4.14 -3.37
N TYR A 132 7.13 -4.65 -3.48
CA TYR A 132 6.52 -5.53 -2.47
C TYR A 132 5.76 -6.68 -3.16
N GLY A 133 4.90 -7.38 -2.42
CA GLY A 133 3.97 -8.34 -2.99
C GLY A 133 4.60 -9.69 -3.32
N SER A 134 3.94 -10.50 -4.15
CA SER A 134 4.29 -11.92 -4.32
C SER A 134 5.72 -12.13 -4.82
N ARG A 135 6.19 -11.29 -5.76
CA ARG A 135 7.56 -11.37 -6.33
C ARG A 135 8.66 -10.97 -5.36
N SER A 136 8.32 -10.44 -4.19
CA SER A 136 9.28 -10.21 -3.11
C SER A 136 9.60 -11.47 -2.31
N ARG A 137 8.90 -12.58 -2.55
CA ARG A 137 9.04 -13.86 -1.85
C ARG A 137 9.17 -14.99 -2.87
N GLN A 138 10.26 -15.75 -2.80
CA GLN A 138 10.61 -16.74 -3.82
C GLN A 138 9.49 -17.76 -4.09
N ASP A 139 8.77 -18.18 -3.06
CA ASP A 139 7.75 -19.23 -3.16
C ASP A 139 6.32 -18.71 -3.32
N LEU A 140 6.07 -17.40 -3.39
CA LEU A 140 4.70 -16.87 -3.50
C LEU A 140 4.29 -16.47 -4.92
N TYR A 141 5.23 -16.12 -5.80
CA TYR A 141 4.91 -15.66 -7.15
C TYR A 141 4.81 -16.79 -8.17
N ARG A 142 4.10 -16.53 -9.26
CA ARG A 142 4.01 -17.36 -10.47
C ARG A 142 4.68 -16.63 -11.62
N GLU A 143 5.00 -17.35 -12.70
CA GLU A 143 5.63 -16.73 -13.88
C GLU A 143 4.81 -15.57 -14.45
N ASP A 144 3.48 -15.64 -14.35
CA ASP A 144 2.52 -14.64 -14.82
C ASP A 144 2.13 -13.58 -13.77
N SER A 145 2.69 -13.63 -12.56
CA SER A 145 2.48 -12.60 -11.53
C SER A 145 2.92 -11.22 -12.04
N ASP A 146 2.24 -10.16 -11.62
CA ASP A 146 2.66 -8.78 -11.79
C ASP A 146 3.78 -8.37 -10.82
N LEU A 147 4.33 -7.18 -11.05
CA LEU A 147 5.25 -6.49 -10.15
C LEU A 147 4.47 -5.49 -9.29
N ASP A 148 4.32 -5.77 -8.00
CA ASP A 148 3.67 -4.85 -7.07
C ASP A 148 4.66 -3.79 -6.58
N VAL A 149 4.32 -2.50 -6.74
CA VAL A 149 5.13 -1.39 -6.25
C VAL A 149 4.24 -0.39 -5.51
N VAL A 150 4.55 -0.15 -4.24
CA VAL A 150 3.90 0.89 -3.45
C VAL A 150 4.61 2.21 -3.68
N LEU A 151 3.85 3.28 -3.86
CA LEU A 151 4.34 4.63 -4.13
C LEU A 151 3.83 5.59 -3.04
N SER A 152 4.72 6.06 -2.17
CA SER A 152 4.37 7.08 -1.17
C SER A 152 4.48 8.49 -1.77
N TYR A 153 3.47 9.31 -1.49
CA TYR A 153 3.41 10.71 -1.94
C TYR A 153 2.78 11.64 -0.87
N LYS A 154 2.98 12.95 -1.05
CA LYS A 154 2.26 14.03 -0.35
C LYS A 154 1.62 14.95 -1.36
N GLY A 155 0.38 15.37 -1.14
CA GLY A 155 -0.30 16.33 -2.01
C GLY A 155 -1.80 16.12 -2.09
N ASP A 156 -2.47 17.07 -2.74
CA ASP A 156 -3.93 17.12 -2.86
C ASP A 156 -4.42 16.30 -4.06
N ILE A 157 -4.23 14.98 -3.98
CA ILE A 157 -4.80 14.01 -4.91
C ILE A 157 -5.30 12.80 -4.13
N ARG A 158 -6.49 12.32 -4.47
CA ARG A 158 -7.03 11.09 -3.88
C ARG A 158 -6.29 9.86 -4.40
N GLU A 159 -6.01 8.90 -3.52
CA GLU A 159 -5.31 7.66 -3.85
C GLU A 159 -6.00 6.89 -5.00
N ASP A 160 -7.33 6.81 -5.02
CA ASP A 160 -8.08 6.12 -6.07
C ASP A 160 -7.94 6.80 -7.45
N SER A 161 -7.93 8.14 -7.45
CA SER A 161 -7.75 8.94 -8.66
C SER A 161 -6.32 8.80 -9.18
N PHE A 162 -5.34 8.79 -8.27
CA PHE A 162 -3.95 8.60 -8.64
C PHE A 162 -3.68 7.18 -9.11
N PHE A 163 -4.22 6.17 -8.43
CA PHE A 163 -4.14 4.76 -8.82
C PHE A 163 -4.67 4.55 -10.22
N ASN A 164 -5.86 5.09 -10.51
CA ASN A 164 -6.44 5.01 -11.85
C ASN A 164 -5.55 5.68 -12.90
N ALA A 165 -5.02 6.87 -12.63
CA ALA A 165 -4.15 7.58 -13.56
C ALA A 165 -2.82 6.84 -13.82
N LEU A 166 -2.21 6.26 -12.77
CA LEU A 166 -0.97 5.48 -12.87
C LEU A 166 -1.16 4.22 -13.70
N ASN A 167 -2.31 3.56 -13.55
CA ASN A 167 -2.60 2.25 -14.13
C ASN A 167 -3.43 2.29 -15.42
N GLU A 168 -3.95 3.46 -15.86
CA GLU A 168 -4.77 3.61 -17.07
C GLU A 168 -4.04 3.14 -18.33
N SER A 169 -2.81 3.62 -18.52
CA SER A 169 -1.95 3.15 -19.61
C SER A 169 -1.18 1.88 -19.24
N GLY A 170 -1.00 1.66 -17.93
CA GLY A 170 -0.14 0.63 -17.35
C GLY A 170 1.32 0.79 -17.78
N ILE A 171 2.23 0.24 -17.00
CA ILE A 171 3.61 0.07 -17.44
C ILE A 171 4.03 -1.39 -17.31
N ALA A 172 5.00 -1.77 -18.12
CA ALA A 172 5.68 -3.04 -18.01
C ALA A 172 7.19 -2.81 -17.91
N MET A 173 7.84 -3.57 -17.05
CA MET A 173 9.29 -3.57 -16.87
C MET A 173 9.80 -4.99 -17.04
N ALA A 174 10.78 -5.17 -17.93
CA ALA A 174 11.28 -6.50 -18.32
C ALA A 174 10.14 -7.50 -18.63
N GLY A 175 9.13 -7.05 -19.37
CA GLY A 175 7.99 -7.85 -19.82
C GLY A 175 6.93 -8.13 -18.76
N ILE A 176 7.14 -7.70 -17.52
CA ILE A 176 6.19 -7.90 -16.42
C ILE A 176 5.36 -6.63 -16.24
N LYS A 177 4.04 -6.76 -16.19
CA LYS A 177 3.14 -5.66 -15.85
C LYS A 177 3.44 -5.19 -14.42
N VAL A 178 3.52 -3.88 -14.21
CA VAL A 178 3.68 -3.30 -12.87
C VAL A 178 2.33 -2.82 -12.39
N ASP A 179 1.92 -3.25 -11.19
CA ASP A 179 0.81 -2.70 -10.45
C ASP A 179 1.33 -1.66 -9.46
N ILE A 180 0.89 -0.41 -9.60
CA ILE A 180 1.38 0.70 -8.78
C ILE A 180 0.27 1.10 -7.81
N ASN A 181 0.57 0.98 -6.52
CA ASN A 181 -0.34 1.29 -5.43
C ASN A 181 0.11 2.58 -4.72
N PRO A 182 -0.48 3.75 -5.03
CA PRO A 182 -0.12 4.99 -4.40
C PRO A 182 -0.73 5.09 -3.00
N ILE A 183 0.07 5.54 -2.03
CA ILE A 183 -0.37 5.81 -0.66
C ILE A 183 -0.03 7.25 -0.29
N ALA A 184 -1.00 7.95 0.29
CA ALA A 184 -0.77 9.28 0.82
C ALA A 184 -0.09 9.14 2.18
N GLU A 185 1.07 9.81 2.35
CA GLU A 185 1.86 9.74 3.59
C GLU A 185 1.07 10.25 4.82
N GLU A 186 0.03 11.05 4.61
CA GLU A 186 -0.88 11.52 5.66
C GLU A 186 -1.83 10.44 6.19
N ARG A 187 -2.12 9.40 5.38
CA ARG A 187 -2.99 8.28 5.75
C ARG A 187 -2.18 7.14 6.38
N ILE A 188 -1.11 6.73 5.72
CA ILE A 188 -0.24 5.63 6.15
C ILE A 188 1.17 5.90 5.66
N THR A 189 2.16 5.74 6.54
CA THR A 189 3.55 5.88 6.13
C THR A 189 4.00 4.69 5.29
N LEU A 190 5.00 4.89 4.44
CA LEU A 190 5.59 3.80 3.66
C LEU A 190 6.11 2.65 4.55
N ALA A 191 6.67 2.98 5.72
CA ALA A 191 7.16 2.00 6.69
C ALA A 191 6.04 1.13 7.26
N GLU A 192 4.92 1.74 7.64
CA GLU A 192 3.74 1.02 8.16
C GLU A 192 3.11 0.13 7.08
N TYR A 193 2.95 0.65 5.86
CA TYR A 193 2.39 -0.11 4.76
C TYR A 193 3.23 -1.36 4.43
N ILE A 194 4.55 -1.21 4.32
CA ILE A 194 5.44 -2.35 4.06
C ILE A 194 5.35 -3.37 5.20
N LYS A 195 5.29 -2.92 6.44
CA LYS A 195 5.16 -3.82 7.60
C LYS A 195 3.85 -4.61 7.59
N GLU A 196 2.72 -3.97 7.28
CA GLU A 196 1.42 -4.65 7.16
C GLU A 196 1.40 -5.62 5.97
N SER A 197 1.96 -5.21 4.84
CA SER A 197 2.10 -6.06 3.67
C SER A 197 2.94 -7.30 3.94
N GLU A 198 4.04 -7.16 4.68
CA GLU A 198 4.91 -8.28 5.04
C GLU A 198 4.19 -9.27 5.97
N LYS A 199 3.41 -8.78 6.95
CA LYS A 199 2.53 -9.64 7.76
C LYS A 199 1.54 -10.42 6.89
N TYR A 200 0.92 -9.76 5.90
CA TYR A 200 0.01 -10.44 4.99
C TYR A 200 0.74 -11.52 4.17
N LEU A 201 1.92 -11.23 3.63
CA LEU A 201 2.71 -12.20 2.87
C LEU A 201 3.16 -13.38 3.74
N ASP A 202 3.56 -13.14 4.99
CA ASP A 202 3.89 -14.19 5.95
C ASP A 202 2.68 -15.12 6.18
N GLN A 203 1.45 -14.57 6.29
CA GLN A 203 0.23 -15.39 6.37
C GLN A 203 -0.03 -16.20 5.10
N GLN A 204 0.20 -15.63 3.91
CA GLN A 204 0.02 -16.34 2.65
C GLN A 204 1.02 -17.49 2.51
N GLU A 205 2.28 -17.30 2.95
CA GLU A 205 3.28 -18.36 2.95
C GLU A 205 2.88 -19.49 3.91
N ILE A 206 2.39 -19.16 5.11
CA ILE A 206 1.90 -20.17 6.07
C ILE A 206 0.71 -20.94 5.51
N LYS A 207 -0.26 -20.27 4.89
CA LYS A 207 -1.41 -20.92 4.23
C LYS A 207 -0.95 -21.85 3.11
N LYS A 208 0.00 -21.40 2.29
CA LYS A 208 0.56 -22.22 1.22
C LYS A 208 1.29 -23.44 1.80
N LEU A 209 2.11 -23.26 2.83
CA LEU A 209 2.79 -24.36 3.51
C LEU A 209 1.79 -25.37 4.08
N ALA A 210 0.70 -24.92 4.69
CA ALA A 210 -0.37 -25.79 5.18
C ALA A 210 -1.01 -26.62 4.05
N VAL A 211 -1.27 -26.02 2.89
CA VAL A 211 -1.74 -26.73 1.69
C VAL A 211 -0.71 -27.75 1.23
N ASP A 212 0.57 -27.40 1.18
CA ASP A 212 1.63 -28.30 0.72
C ASP A 212 1.84 -29.49 1.68
N LEU A 213 1.74 -29.26 3.00
CA LEU A 213 1.75 -30.30 4.03
C LEU A 213 0.56 -31.26 3.88
N ASP A 214 -0.63 -30.71 3.67
CA ASP A 214 -1.85 -31.51 3.45
C ASP A 214 -1.77 -32.35 2.17
N ASN A 215 -1.31 -31.74 1.07
CA ASN A 215 -1.05 -32.44 -0.19
C ASN A 215 -0.09 -33.62 0.01
N PHE A 216 1.01 -33.38 0.73
CA PHE A 216 2.01 -34.39 0.98
C PHE A 216 1.47 -35.52 1.87
N SER A 217 0.68 -35.18 2.90
CA SER A 217 -0.01 -36.16 3.75
C SER A 217 -0.92 -37.09 2.94
N TYR A 218 -1.69 -36.53 2.00
CA TYR A 218 -2.54 -37.30 1.09
C TYR A 218 -1.76 -38.23 0.15
N ASP A 219 -0.62 -37.76 -0.36
CA ASP A 219 0.22 -38.51 -1.31
C ASP A 219 0.96 -39.68 -0.64
N ILE A 220 1.34 -39.53 0.64
CA ILE A 220 2.05 -40.56 1.41
C ILE A 220 1.16 -41.75 1.74
N ASP A 221 -0.02 -41.51 2.33
CA ASP A 221 -0.98 -42.57 2.61
C ASP A 221 -2.40 -42.09 2.33
N THR A 222 -2.80 -42.21 1.07
CA THR A 222 -4.14 -41.84 0.62
C THR A 222 -5.24 -42.62 1.35
N TYR A 223 -5.00 -43.85 1.77
CA TYR A 223 -6.04 -44.65 2.43
C TYR A 223 -6.25 -44.20 3.87
N GLU A 224 -5.16 -44.07 4.64
CA GLU A 224 -5.22 -43.56 6.02
C GLU A 224 -5.70 -42.10 6.07
N TYR A 225 -5.27 -41.27 5.11
CA TYR A 225 -5.75 -39.91 4.98
C TYR A 225 -7.27 -39.85 4.80
N ASN A 226 -7.84 -40.63 3.87
CA ASN A 226 -9.29 -40.62 3.64
C ASN A 226 -10.11 -41.18 4.81
N ASP A 227 -9.48 -41.96 5.71
CA ASP A 227 -10.12 -42.46 6.93
C ASP A 227 -10.10 -41.43 8.08
N THR A 228 -9.20 -40.44 8.01
CA THR A 228 -8.96 -39.46 9.08
C THR A 228 -9.39 -38.04 8.73
N VAL A 229 -9.37 -37.68 7.45
CA VAL A 229 -9.70 -36.34 6.94
C VAL A 229 -10.98 -36.40 6.11
N GLU A 230 -12.06 -35.84 6.66
CA GLU A 230 -13.36 -35.76 5.98
C GLU A 230 -13.47 -34.52 5.08
N ASN A 231 -12.88 -33.40 5.51
CA ASN A 231 -12.90 -32.13 4.79
C ASN A 231 -11.48 -31.55 4.68
N ARG A 232 -10.99 -31.47 3.45
CA ARG A 232 -9.65 -30.96 3.14
C ARG A 232 -9.49 -29.48 3.45
N GLU A 233 -10.53 -28.68 3.26
CA GLU A 233 -10.48 -27.24 3.56
C GLU A 233 -10.30 -27.00 5.07
N GLU A 234 -11.07 -27.72 5.89
CA GLU A 234 -10.96 -27.67 7.36
C GLU A 234 -9.59 -28.19 7.85
N GLN A 235 -9.04 -29.22 7.20
CA GLN A 235 -7.72 -29.74 7.55
C GLN A 235 -6.61 -28.72 7.25
N VAL A 236 -6.66 -28.05 6.11
CA VAL A 236 -5.71 -26.98 5.76
C VAL A 236 -5.84 -25.79 6.72
N GLU A 237 -7.06 -25.40 7.08
CA GLU A 237 -7.31 -24.34 8.06
C GLU A 237 -6.69 -24.69 9.42
N LYS A 238 -6.92 -25.91 9.90
CA LYS A 238 -6.32 -26.41 11.14
C LYS A 238 -4.79 -26.41 11.10
N LEU A 239 -4.19 -26.89 10.01
CA LEU A 239 -2.73 -26.86 9.84
C LEU A 239 -2.19 -25.42 9.86
N THR A 240 -2.91 -24.50 9.20
CA THR A 240 -2.58 -23.07 9.21
C THR A 240 -2.60 -22.52 10.64
N GLU A 241 -3.64 -22.81 11.41
CA GLU A 241 -3.75 -22.41 12.82
C GLU A 241 -2.66 -23.03 13.69
N ASP A 242 -2.32 -24.30 13.49
CA ASP A 242 -1.28 -24.98 14.27
C ASP A 242 0.09 -24.33 14.00
N ILE A 243 0.41 -23.97 12.75
CA ILE A 243 1.64 -23.24 12.39
C ILE A 243 1.65 -21.85 13.04
N LEU A 244 0.55 -21.08 12.91
CA LEU A 244 0.42 -19.74 13.51
C LEU A 244 0.53 -19.76 15.05
N ASN A 245 0.17 -20.87 15.69
CA ASN A 245 0.27 -21.04 17.13
C ASN A 245 1.56 -21.75 17.59
N LYS A 246 2.51 -22.01 16.68
CA LYS A 246 3.75 -22.78 16.92
C LYS A 246 3.48 -24.18 17.53
N LYS A 247 2.37 -24.80 17.16
CA LYS A 247 1.98 -26.18 17.52
C LYS A 247 2.41 -27.16 16.43
N THR A 248 3.66 -27.09 16.04
CA THR A 248 4.22 -27.73 14.84
C THR A 248 5.01 -29.00 15.14
N GLU A 249 5.29 -29.31 16.41
CA GLU A 249 6.15 -30.44 16.80
C GLU A 249 5.67 -31.79 16.25
N ALA A 250 4.35 -32.05 16.28
CA ALA A 250 3.80 -33.27 15.71
C ALA A 250 3.98 -33.36 14.18
N ILE A 251 3.94 -32.21 13.50
CA ILE A 251 4.18 -32.13 12.05
C ILE A 251 5.67 -32.37 11.76
N LYS A 252 6.57 -31.79 12.56
CA LYS A 252 8.02 -32.00 12.44
C LYS A 252 8.40 -33.46 12.66
N ASP A 253 7.89 -34.08 13.73
CA ASP A 253 8.14 -35.49 14.04
C ASP A 253 7.68 -36.38 12.88
N TRP A 254 6.50 -36.14 12.33
CA TRP A 254 5.99 -36.87 11.16
C TRP A 254 6.87 -36.68 9.91
N LEU A 255 7.29 -35.44 9.61
CA LEU A 255 8.19 -35.19 8.47
C LEU A 255 9.55 -35.86 8.64
N ILE A 256 10.08 -35.91 9.87
CA ILE A 256 11.33 -36.61 10.18
C ILE A 256 11.15 -38.11 9.95
N GLU A 257 10.09 -38.70 10.50
CA GLU A 257 9.75 -40.13 10.33
C GLU A 257 9.67 -40.50 8.84
N VAL A 258 8.89 -39.75 8.05
CA VAL A 258 8.78 -39.98 6.60
C VAL A 258 10.15 -39.87 5.90
N SER A 259 11.00 -38.92 6.32
CA SER A 259 12.33 -38.72 5.74
C SER A 259 13.36 -39.80 6.10
N GLU A 260 13.09 -40.59 7.15
CA GLU A 260 13.96 -41.67 7.62
C GLU A 260 13.45 -43.06 7.20
N GLU A 261 12.13 -43.24 7.14
CA GLU A 261 11.49 -44.54 6.93
C GLU A 261 10.96 -44.78 5.51
N SER A 262 10.76 -43.73 4.70
CA SER A 262 10.28 -43.92 3.32
C SER A 262 11.37 -44.51 2.41
N ASP A 263 11.00 -45.56 1.68
CA ASP A 263 11.84 -46.16 0.62
C ASP A 263 11.78 -45.36 -0.70
N ILE A 264 11.01 -44.27 -0.76
CA ILE A 264 10.81 -43.44 -1.96
C ILE A 264 11.65 -42.16 -1.83
N ASP A 265 12.69 -42.03 -2.65
CA ASP A 265 13.58 -40.86 -2.64
C ASP A 265 12.84 -39.51 -2.77
N SER A 266 11.76 -39.48 -3.56
CA SER A 266 10.93 -38.28 -3.74
C SER A 266 10.27 -37.84 -2.43
N ASP A 267 9.79 -38.78 -1.63
CA ASP A 267 9.11 -38.49 -0.36
C ASP A 267 10.12 -37.95 0.65
N VAL A 268 11.31 -38.55 0.69
CA VAL A 268 12.42 -38.10 1.55
C VAL A 268 12.82 -36.65 1.22
N ILE A 269 12.92 -36.33 -0.07
CA ILE A 269 13.26 -34.97 -0.52
C ILE A 269 12.16 -33.97 -0.15
N THR A 270 10.90 -34.30 -0.43
CA THR A 270 9.75 -33.44 -0.11
C THR A 270 9.61 -33.22 1.40
N ALA A 271 9.72 -34.28 2.20
CA ALA A 271 9.63 -34.20 3.66
C ALA A 271 10.68 -33.26 4.26
N ARG A 272 11.94 -33.39 3.83
CA ARG A 272 13.04 -32.49 4.27
C ARG A 272 12.82 -31.06 3.83
N SER A 273 12.32 -30.86 2.61
CA SER A 273 11.99 -29.52 2.10
C SER A 273 10.87 -28.86 2.89
N LEU A 274 9.81 -29.60 3.24
CA LEU A 274 8.70 -29.11 4.04
C LEU A 274 9.12 -28.84 5.48
N LEU A 275 9.99 -29.68 6.05
CA LEU A 275 10.55 -29.47 7.38
C LEU A 275 11.35 -28.18 7.44
N PHE A 276 12.24 -27.96 6.47
CA PHE A 276 13.00 -26.71 6.38
C PHE A 276 12.09 -25.48 6.26
N ARG A 277 11.07 -25.53 5.39
CA ARG A 277 10.10 -24.44 5.26
C ARG A 277 9.32 -24.20 6.55
N LEU A 278 8.95 -25.25 7.27
CA LEU A 278 8.27 -25.14 8.56
C LEU A 278 9.16 -24.46 9.61
N GLU A 279 10.42 -24.85 9.72
CA GLU A 279 11.39 -24.22 10.61
C GLU A 279 11.67 -22.76 10.26
N ASP A 280 11.76 -22.44 8.96
CA ASP A 280 11.94 -21.07 8.46
C ASP A 280 10.71 -20.20 8.79
N THR A 281 9.49 -20.72 8.57
CA THR A 281 8.26 -19.98 8.91
C THR A 281 8.18 -19.62 10.38
N GLU A 282 8.69 -20.45 11.30
CA GLU A 282 8.69 -20.14 12.74
C GLU A 282 9.55 -18.94 13.15
N GLN A 283 10.46 -18.51 12.27
CA GLN A 283 11.31 -17.33 12.42
C GLN A 283 10.69 -16.06 11.78
N LEU A 284 9.52 -16.16 11.15
CA LEU A 284 8.88 -15.02 10.49
C LEU A 284 8.46 -13.94 11.48
N SER A 285 8.47 -12.70 10.98
CA SER A 285 8.15 -11.49 11.75
C SER A 285 6.72 -11.48 12.31
N ILE A 286 5.80 -12.24 11.71
CA ILE A 286 4.44 -12.42 12.23
C ILE A 286 4.40 -13.02 13.64
N PHE A 287 5.44 -13.76 14.03
CA PHE A 287 5.57 -14.37 15.36
C PHE A 287 6.26 -13.48 16.39
N ASP A 288 6.91 -12.40 15.94
CA ASP A 288 7.42 -11.38 16.84
C ASP A 288 6.23 -10.70 17.49
N LYS A 289 5.95 -11.07 18.74
CA LYS A 289 4.94 -10.39 19.55
C LYS A 289 5.28 -8.91 19.59
N GLN A 290 4.56 -8.13 18.79
CA GLN A 290 4.28 -6.77 19.19
C GLN A 290 3.58 -6.86 20.56
N PRO A 291 3.86 -5.98 21.54
CA PRO A 291 2.85 -5.73 22.57
C PRO A 291 1.56 -5.50 21.80
N GLU A 292 0.51 -6.24 22.15
CA GLU A 292 -0.81 -6.18 21.49
C GLU A 292 -0.98 -4.79 20.89
N GLN A 293 -0.90 -4.70 19.55
CA GLN A 293 -1.65 -3.63 18.90
C GLN A 293 -3.06 -3.93 19.38
N GLU A 294 -3.50 -3.18 20.38
CA GLU A 294 -4.91 -2.95 20.61
C GLU A 294 -5.47 -2.81 19.20
N GLN A 295 -6.39 -3.71 18.83
CA GLN A 295 -7.18 -3.53 17.62
C GLN A 295 -7.49 -2.04 17.53
N PRO A 296 -7.27 -1.36 16.38
CA PRO A 296 -7.42 0.08 16.30
C PRO A 296 -8.70 0.42 17.05
N GLU A 297 -8.57 1.14 18.18
CA GLU A 297 -9.72 1.41 19.05
C GLU A 297 -10.80 1.90 18.10
N ALA A 298 -11.94 1.21 18.05
CA ALA A 298 -12.98 1.50 17.07
C ALA A 298 -13.12 3.03 16.96
N THR A 299 -12.98 3.58 15.76
CA THR A 299 -13.05 5.03 15.56
C THR A 299 -14.35 5.38 14.85
N ILE A 300 -14.90 6.54 15.19
CA ILE A 300 -16.10 7.08 14.55
C ILE A 300 -15.75 8.47 14.01
N SER A 301 -16.00 8.68 12.72
CA SER A 301 -15.85 9.98 12.06
C SER A 301 -17.21 10.48 11.58
N PHE A 302 -17.34 11.79 11.38
CA PHE A 302 -18.60 12.42 10.98
C PHE A 302 -18.48 13.12 9.63
N TYR A 303 -19.61 13.23 8.94
CA TYR A 303 -19.74 14.04 7.73
C TYR A 303 -20.96 14.95 7.82
N VAL A 304 -20.92 16.04 7.06
CA VAL A 304 -21.99 17.03 6.94
C VAL A 304 -22.33 17.17 5.47
N ALA A 305 -23.62 17.10 5.15
CA ALA A 305 -24.11 17.32 3.80
C ALA A 305 -25.21 18.37 3.76
N GLU A 306 -25.19 19.24 2.75
CA GLU A 306 -26.28 20.16 2.42
C GLU A 306 -27.55 19.41 1.99
N CYS A 307 -27.40 18.19 1.44
CA CYS A 307 -28.50 17.33 1.03
C CYS A 307 -28.25 15.86 1.41
N MET A 308 -28.96 15.33 2.41
CA MET A 308 -28.86 13.94 2.85
C MET A 308 -29.43 12.93 1.83
N GLU A 309 -30.31 13.38 0.93
CA GLU A 309 -30.87 12.53 -0.13
C GLU A 309 -29.85 12.31 -1.26
N PHE A 310 -29.02 13.33 -1.54
CA PHE A 310 -27.95 13.28 -2.53
C PHE A 310 -26.73 14.04 -1.98
N PRO A 311 -25.90 13.44 -1.10
CA PRO A 311 -24.78 14.13 -0.44
C PRO A 311 -23.78 14.77 -1.41
N VAL A 312 -23.69 14.22 -2.63
CA VAL A 312 -22.84 14.70 -3.73
C VAL A 312 -23.38 15.97 -4.42
N MET A 313 -24.64 16.36 -4.17
CA MET A 313 -25.30 17.52 -4.80
C MET A 313 -25.39 18.73 -3.86
N GLY A 314 -24.26 19.19 -3.32
CA GLY A 314 -24.18 20.38 -2.47
C GLY A 314 -22.85 20.48 -1.73
N GLU A 315 -22.80 21.33 -0.71
CA GLU A 315 -21.67 21.40 0.21
C GLU A 315 -21.58 20.11 1.05
N TYR A 316 -20.40 19.48 1.04
CA TYR A 316 -20.14 18.21 1.69
C TYR A 316 -18.75 18.24 2.36
N HIS A 317 -18.68 17.81 3.62
CA HIS A 317 -17.45 17.75 4.42
C HIS A 317 -17.42 16.43 5.19
N ASN A 318 -16.30 15.73 5.21
CA ASN A 318 -16.15 14.44 5.90
C ASN A 318 -14.87 14.39 6.77
N ASN A 319 -14.69 13.26 7.45
CA ASN A 319 -13.59 13.02 8.40
C ASN A 319 -13.54 14.05 9.56
N LEU A 320 -14.72 14.44 10.06
CA LEU A 320 -14.89 15.46 11.09
C LEU A 320 -15.07 14.82 12.47
N THR A 321 -14.75 15.58 13.52
CA THR A 321 -15.32 15.34 14.86
C THR A 321 -16.80 15.77 14.90
N LEU A 322 -17.57 15.26 15.87
CA LEU A 322 -18.98 15.64 16.03
C LEU A 322 -19.16 17.16 16.23
N GLU A 323 -18.23 17.78 16.98
CA GLU A 323 -18.25 19.23 17.26
C GLU A 323 -18.02 20.06 15.98
N GLU A 324 -17.07 19.64 15.14
CA GLU A 324 -16.80 20.28 13.85
C GLU A 324 -17.98 20.09 12.89
N ALA A 325 -18.57 18.89 12.87
CA ALA A 325 -19.75 18.60 12.07
C ALA A 325 -20.94 19.49 12.46
N ILE A 326 -21.19 19.67 13.76
CA ILE A 326 -22.24 20.59 14.25
C ILE A 326 -21.96 22.04 13.82
N LYS A 327 -20.71 22.49 13.92
CA LYS A 327 -20.32 23.85 13.54
C LYS A 327 -20.54 24.11 12.05
N ILE A 328 -20.18 23.17 11.19
CA ILE A 328 -20.38 23.27 9.74
C ILE A 328 -21.88 23.20 9.43
N TYR A 329 -22.62 22.27 10.05
CA TYR A 329 -24.07 22.14 9.88
C TYR A 329 -24.84 23.43 10.18
N GLU A 330 -24.45 24.18 11.23
CA GLU A 330 -25.04 25.48 11.56
C GLU A 330 -24.66 26.60 10.58
N SER A 331 -23.50 26.49 9.92
CA SER A 331 -23.03 27.48 8.95
C SER A 331 -23.73 27.35 7.58
N ILE A 332 -24.35 26.21 7.28
CA ILE A 332 -25.08 25.98 6.02
C ILE A 332 -26.34 26.88 5.97
N PRO A 333 -26.41 27.84 5.02
CA PRO A 333 -27.51 28.79 4.93
C PRO A 333 -28.86 28.12 4.65
N ALA A 334 -29.88 28.43 5.46
CA ALA A 334 -31.24 27.87 5.30
C ALA A 334 -31.93 28.27 3.98
N GLU A 335 -31.40 29.27 3.27
CA GLU A 335 -31.99 29.85 2.05
C GLU A 335 -31.70 29.02 0.78
N ARG A 336 -30.77 28.05 0.83
CA ARG A 336 -30.36 27.20 -0.31
C ARG A 336 -31.24 25.94 -0.43
N MET A 337 -32.56 26.13 -0.49
CA MET A 337 -33.60 25.08 -0.37
C MET A 337 -33.71 24.11 -1.56
N HIS A 338 -32.68 23.31 -1.84
CA HIS A 338 -32.80 22.18 -2.76
C HIS A 338 -32.50 20.81 -2.11
N GLY A 339 -32.09 20.78 -0.82
CA GLY A 339 -31.80 19.55 -0.09
C GLY A 339 -32.14 19.62 1.40
N ILE A 340 -32.28 18.45 2.04
CA ILE A 340 -32.41 18.34 3.50
C ILE A 340 -31.00 18.21 4.08
N LYS A 341 -30.49 19.25 4.75
CA LYS A 341 -29.18 19.16 5.40
C LYS A 341 -29.17 18.20 6.58
N GLY A 342 -28.01 17.58 6.83
CA GLY A 342 -27.85 16.64 7.93
C GLY A 342 -26.40 16.32 8.25
N ILE A 343 -26.26 15.48 9.26
CA ILE A 343 -25.00 14.96 9.76
C ILE A 343 -25.09 13.44 9.73
N GLY A 344 -24.03 12.79 9.26
CA GLY A 344 -23.89 11.34 9.37
C GLY A 344 -22.56 10.93 9.98
N PHE A 345 -22.38 9.64 10.16
CA PHE A 345 -21.18 9.03 10.75
C PHE A 345 -20.67 7.89 9.87
N ALA A 346 -19.38 7.60 9.98
CA ALA A 346 -18.77 6.38 9.48
C ALA A 346 -18.04 5.70 10.64
N LEU A 347 -18.43 4.46 10.92
CA LEU A 347 -17.83 3.62 11.96
C LEU A 347 -16.71 2.79 11.33
N GLN A 348 -15.53 2.84 11.94
CA GLN A 348 -14.36 2.06 11.55
C GLN A 348 -13.97 1.17 12.73
N ASP A 349 -14.56 -0.01 12.79
CA ASP A 349 -14.36 -1.00 13.86
C ASP A 349 -13.88 -2.36 13.33
N GLY A 350 -13.49 -2.42 12.05
CA GLY A 350 -12.95 -3.62 11.40
C GLY A 350 -14.01 -4.52 10.78
N ASP A 351 -15.29 -4.17 10.84
CA ASP A 351 -16.37 -4.92 10.20
C ASP A 351 -16.61 -4.41 8.75
N GLU A 352 -16.28 -5.24 7.76
CA GLU A 352 -16.42 -4.89 6.33
C GLU A 352 -17.90 -4.77 5.90
N ASP A 353 -18.83 -5.49 6.54
CA ASP A 353 -20.25 -5.51 6.17
C ASP A 353 -20.97 -4.20 6.56
N TYR A 354 -20.43 -3.47 7.53
CA TYR A 354 -20.97 -2.18 8.01
C TYR A 354 -20.05 -0.99 7.70
N SER A 355 -19.08 -1.20 6.81
CA SER A 355 -18.19 -0.15 6.31
C SER A 355 -18.96 0.83 5.41
N GLY A 356 -19.00 2.10 5.82
CA GLY A 356 -19.65 3.15 5.04
C GLY A 356 -20.26 4.28 5.87
N GLU A 357 -20.84 5.25 5.15
CA GLU A 357 -21.49 6.41 5.73
C GLU A 357 -22.96 6.13 6.05
N TYR A 358 -23.37 6.44 7.29
CA TYR A 358 -24.74 6.29 7.75
C TYR A 358 -25.29 7.60 8.31
N GLU A 359 -26.59 7.85 8.11
CA GLU A 359 -27.22 9.10 8.55
C GLU A 359 -27.47 9.09 10.06
N LEU A 360 -26.90 10.06 10.78
CA LEU A 360 -27.16 10.28 12.20
C LEU A 360 -28.41 11.13 12.38
N MET A 361 -28.53 12.22 11.61
CA MET A 361 -29.56 13.23 11.76
C MET A 361 -29.84 13.93 10.43
N SER A 362 -31.13 14.20 10.16
CA SER A 362 -31.58 15.12 9.12
C SER A 362 -32.63 16.07 9.66
N ALA A 363 -32.58 17.35 9.23
CA ALA A 363 -33.55 18.37 9.63
C ALA A 363 -33.80 18.45 11.15
N ASP A 364 -32.74 18.47 11.95
CA ASP A 364 -32.80 18.47 13.42
C ASP A 364 -33.56 17.27 14.03
N ARG A 365 -33.67 16.14 13.31
CA ARG A 365 -34.24 14.87 13.78
C ARG A 365 -33.23 13.74 13.68
N ILE A 366 -32.92 13.14 14.82
CA ILE A 366 -32.01 12.00 14.90
C ILE A 366 -32.70 10.76 14.36
N ARG A 367 -32.01 9.98 13.52
CA ARG A 367 -32.52 8.74 12.92
C ARG A 367 -32.37 7.54 13.86
N ARG A 368 -32.60 7.74 15.16
CA ARG A 368 -32.41 6.74 16.23
C ARG A 368 -33.16 5.43 15.91
N ASP A 369 -34.41 5.53 15.51
CA ASP A 369 -35.24 4.36 15.19
C ASP A 369 -34.65 3.49 14.07
N LEU A 370 -33.93 4.08 13.11
CA LEU A 370 -33.30 3.33 12.00
C LEU A 370 -31.92 2.81 12.37
N ILE A 371 -31.17 3.55 13.20
CA ILE A 371 -29.88 3.10 13.71
C ILE A 371 -30.09 1.89 14.63
N ASP A 372 -31.11 1.93 15.50
CA ASP A 372 -31.42 0.84 16.44
C ASP A 372 -32.00 -0.42 15.76
N MET A 373 -32.39 -0.34 14.48
CA MET A 373 -32.77 -1.52 13.67
C MET A 373 -31.57 -2.32 13.21
N ILE A 374 -30.37 -1.74 13.23
CA ILE A 374 -29.11 -2.39 12.87
C ILE A 374 -28.42 -2.84 14.17
N PRO A 375 -28.38 -4.15 14.48
CA PRO A 375 -27.82 -4.64 15.75
C PRO A 375 -26.40 -4.14 16.01
N HIS A 376 -25.57 -4.11 14.96
CA HIS A 376 -24.19 -3.66 15.01
C HIS A 376 -24.06 -2.19 15.50
N TYR A 377 -24.82 -1.25 14.93
CA TYR A 377 -24.82 0.15 15.39
C TYR A 377 -25.52 0.36 16.73
N LYS A 378 -26.53 -0.45 17.03
CA LYS A 378 -27.22 -0.41 18.33
C LYS A 378 -26.29 -0.78 19.48
N GLU A 379 -25.43 -1.76 19.27
CA GLU A 379 -24.52 -2.29 20.29
C GLU A 379 -23.19 -1.52 20.38
N SER A 380 -22.86 -0.71 19.36
CA SER A 380 -21.65 0.12 19.33
C SER A 380 -21.67 1.26 20.36
N PRO A 381 -20.72 1.30 21.33
CA PRO A 381 -20.64 2.37 22.32
C PRO A 381 -20.41 3.75 21.71
N LEU A 382 -19.70 3.81 20.58
CA LEU A 382 -19.35 5.06 19.90
C LEU A 382 -20.56 5.67 19.20
N VAL A 383 -21.36 4.84 18.53
CA VAL A 383 -22.60 5.28 17.88
C VAL A 383 -23.61 5.73 18.93
N GLN A 384 -23.77 4.98 20.02
CA GLN A 384 -24.67 5.37 21.12
C GLN A 384 -24.23 6.67 21.80
N LYS A 385 -22.91 6.87 21.96
CA LYS A 385 -22.36 8.15 22.45
C LYS A 385 -22.66 9.29 21.48
N ALA A 386 -22.47 9.10 20.17
CA ALA A 386 -22.77 10.10 19.16
C ALA A 386 -24.25 10.51 19.15
N ILE A 387 -25.16 9.54 19.32
CA ILE A 387 -26.59 9.80 19.47
C ILE A 387 -26.85 10.65 20.73
N ALA A 388 -26.30 10.27 21.88
CA ALA A 388 -26.50 10.99 23.14
C ALA A 388 -25.94 12.43 23.10
N ASP A 389 -24.76 12.62 22.50
CA ASP A 389 -24.14 13.93 22.33
C ASP A 389 -24.95 14.81 21.37
N MET A 390 -25.50 14.23 20.30
CA MET A 390 -26.39 14.93 19.36
C MET A 390 -27.75 15.29 20.01
N GLU A 391 -28.33 14.41 20.82
CA GLU A 391 -29.55 14.69 21.59
C GLU A 391 -29.34 15.87 22.53
N LYS A 392 -28.22 15.88 23.26
CA LYS A 392 -27.85 16.99 24.13
C LYS A 392 -27.71 18.30 23.36
N TYR A 393 -27.05 18.30 22.22
CA TYR A 393 -26.95 19.48 21.36
C TYR A 393 -28.33 19.98 20.90
N LEU A 394 -29.22 19.09 20.47
CA LEU A 394 -30.57 19.46 20.07
C LEU A 394 -31.37 20.02 21.25
N ASP A 395 -31.27 19.44 22.44
CA ASP A 395 -31.94 19.95 23.64
C ASP A 395 -31.44 21.36 24.02
N GLU A 396 -30.13 21.60 23.95
CA GLU A 396 -29.53 22.92 24.16
C GLU A 396 -29.97 23.94 23.10
N LYS A 397 -30.04 23.52 21.83
CA LYS A 397 -30.52 24.34 20.71
C LYS A 397 -31.99 24.72 20.88
N HIS A 398 -32.86 23.77 21.17
CA HIS A 398 -34.29 24.03 21.41
C HIS A 398 -34.54 24.82 22.71
N GLY A 399 -33.67 24.68 23.72
CA GLY A 399 -33.67 25.50 24.93
C GLY A 399 -33.33 26.97 24.65
N ARG A 400 -32.31 27.23 23.82
CA ARG A 400 -31.95 28.59 23.37
C ARG A 400 -33.06 29.25 22.56
N VAL A 401 -33.73 28.51 21.68
CA VAL A 401 -34.86 29.02 20.89
C VAL A 401 -36.02 29.48 21.79
N LYS A 402 -36.33 28.74 22.86
CA LYS A 402 -37.37 29.10 23.84
C LYS A 402 -37.01 30.33 24.70
N GLU A 403 -35.75 30.51 25.08
CA GLU A 403 -35.30 31.74 25.76
C GLU A 403 -35.34 32.97 24.83
N THR A 404 -35.01 32.81 23.55
CA THR A 404 -35.17 33.88 22.56
C THR A 404 -36.63 34.18 22.22
N GLU A 405 -37.53 33.20 22.23
CA GLU A 405 -38.97 33.43 22.05
C GLU A 405 -39.62 34.10 23.28
N HIS A 406 -39.24 33.72 24.50
CA HIS A 406 -39.74 34.37 25.73
C HIS A 406 -39.19 35.79 25.93
N THR A 407 -37.99 36.10 25.46
CA THR A 407 -37.47 37.49 25.46
C THR A 407 -38.12 38.37 24.39
N VAL A 408 -38.62 37.80 23.29
CA VAL A 408 -39.37 38.53 22.26
C VAL A 408 -40.85 38.73 22.65
N GLU A 409 -41.49 37.77 23.33
CA GLU A 409 -42.87 37.93 23.84
C GLU A 409 -43.00 38.95 24.99
N THR A 410 -41.92 39.24 25.72
CA THR A 410 -41.95 40.23 26.81
C THR A 410 -41.77 41.68 26.31
N VAL A 411 -41.49 41.91 25.02
CA VAL A 411 -41.21 43.25 24.46
C VAL A 411 -42.30 43.79 23.51
N ILE A 412 -43.33 43.02 23.15
CA ILE A 412 -44.43 43.53 22.29
C ILE A 412 -45.77 43.44 23.01
N GLY A 413 -45.91 44.26 24.05
CA GLY A 413 -47.13 44.43 24.83
C GLY A 413 -47.56 45.90 24.94
N SER A 414 -47.84 46.59 23.83
CA SER A 414 -48.78 47.72 23.81
C SER A 414 -49.13 48.18 22.38
N GLY A 415 -50.44 48.27 22.07
CA GLY A 415 -50.94 49.16 21.01
C GLY A 415 -51.68 48.53 19.81
N GLN A 416 -52.95 48.17 20.02
CA GLN A 416 -54.13 48.24 19.13
C GLN A 416 -54.01 48.16 17.56
N LYS A 417 -54.74 47.15 17.04
CA LYS A 417 -55.31 46.89 15.69
C LYS A 417 -56.20 48.03 15.10
N PRO A 418 -56.74 47.95 13.85
CA PRO A 418 -56.29 47.28 12.59
C PRO A 418 -56.67 47.99 11.23
N PHE A 419 -56.29 47.33 10.11
CA PHE A 419 -56.94 47.21 8.78
C PHE A 419 -56.68 48.21 7.62
N ALA A 420 -56.03 47.66 6.58
CA ALA A 420 -56.22 47.73 5.11
C ALA A 420 -56.34 49.08 4.36
N VAL A 421 -55.64 49.19 3.21
CA VAL A 421 -56.19 49.17 1.82
C VAL A 421 -55.04 49.31 0.80
N ALA A 422 -55.18 48.61 -0.33
CA ALA A 422 -54.30 48.52 -1.49
C ALA A 422 -54.08 49.81 -2.31
N ALA A 423 -52.99 49.86 -3.08
CA ALA A 423 -52.82 50.42 -4.45
C ALA A 423 -51.31 50.58 -4.75
N ASP A 424 -50.73 49.84 -5.69
CA ASP A 424 -50.61 50.14 -7.13
C ASP A 424 -49.40 51.06 -7.48
N ARG A 425 -48.72 50.67 -8.56
CA ARG A 425 -47.79 51.43 -9.46
C ARG A 425 -46.28 51.47 -9.19
N ARG A 426 -45.58 50.58 -9.91
CA ARG A 426 -44.69 50.85 -11.07
C ARG A 426 -43.74 52.07 -10.99
N ALA A 427 -42.43 51.81 -10.97
CA ALA A 427 -41.44 52.50 -11.80
C ALA A 427 -40.09 51.75 -11.81
N GLU A 428 -39.57 51.53 -13.01
CA GLU A 428 -38.19 51.18 -13.31
C GLU A 428 -37.22 52.27 -12.83
N GLN A 429 -35.99 51.89 -12.44
CA GLN A 429 -34.78 52.59 -12.89
C GLN A 429 -33.51 51.76 -12.60
N GLU A 430 -32.65 51.76 -13.62
CA GLU A 430 -31.38 51.07 -13.82
C GLU A 430 -30.25 51.41 -12.82
N PRO A 431 -29.15 50.61 -12.80
CA PRO A 431 -28.09 50.70 -11.82
C PRO A 431 -26.98 51.69 -12.22
N VAL A 432 -26.31 52.28 -11.22
CA VAL A 432 -25.11 53.10 -11.41
C VAL A 432 -23.96 52.54 -10.56
N SER A 433 -23.04 51.85 -11.25
CA SER A 433 -21.57 51.78 -11.13
C SER A 433 -20.88 52.10 -9.79
N VAL A 434 -19.81 51.34 -9.45
CA VAL A 434 -18.39 51.80 -9.39
C VAL A 434 -17.40 50.62 -9.20
N SER A 435 -16.56 50.44 -10.23
CA SER A 435 -15.11 50.19 -10.30
C SER A 435 -14.28 49.48 -9.19
N GLN A 436 -13.66 48.36 -9.63
CA GLN A 436 -12.25 47.91 -9.51
C GLN A 436 -11.39 48.18 -8.26
N SER A 437 -10.67 47.11 -7.82
CA SER A 437 -9.23 47.14 -7.50
C SER A 437 -8.62 45.73 -7.54
N GLN A 438 -7.59 45.53 -8.39
CA GLN A 438 -6.66 44.38 -8.37
C GLN A 438 -5.66 44.50 -7.20
N PRO A 439 -4.98 43.42 -6.81
CA PRO A 439 -3.63 43.51 -6.26
C PRO A 439 -2.55 42.86 -7.14
N GLN A 440 -1.32 43.33 -6.90
CA GLN A 440 -0.14 43.26 -7.75
C GLN A 440 0.66 41.97 -7.61
N LYS A 441 1.39 41.68 -8.70
CA LYS A 441 2.35 40.61 -8.96
C LYS A 441 3.68 40.83 -8.19
N ALA A 442 4.28 39.77 -7.68
CA ALA A 442 5.72 39.67 -7.42
C ALA A 442 6.24 38.32 -7.96
N GLU A 443 7.25 38.36 -8.84
CA GLU A 443 7.96 37.20 -9.40
C GLU A 443 9.15 36.79 -8.52
N PRO A 444 9.64 35.54 -8.67
CA PRO A 444 11.08 35.41 -8.95
C PRO A 444 11.44 34.42 -10.08
N ALA A 445 12.47 34.84 -10.82
CA ALA A 445 13.54 34.09 -11.48
C ALA A 445 13.22 32.78 -12.24
N SER A 446 13.12 32.91 -13.57
CA SER A 446 13.11 31.82 -14.55
C SER A 446 14.50 31.18 -14.73
N ARG A 447 14.69 29.94 -14.26
CA ARG A 447 15.60 28.97 -14.92
C ARG A 447 14.78 28.14 -15.92
N ALA A 448 15.37 27.85 -17.08
CA ALA A 448 14.68 27.34 -18.26
C ALA A 448 14.01 25.97 -18.02
N LYS A 449 12.68 25.99 -17.82
CA LYS A 449 11.79 24.82 -17.65
C LYS A 449 11.78 23.84 -18.85
N GLY A 450 12.41 24.16 -19.98
CA GLY A 450 12.38 23.34 -21.19
C GLY A 450 13.48 22.28 -21.32
N GLU A 451 14.61 22.44 -20.62
CA GLU A 451 15.76 21.52 -20.72
C GLU A 451 15.62 20.33 -19.75
N VAL A 452 15.13 20.58 -18.54
CA VAL A 452 14.88 19.53 -17.53
C VAL A 452 13.76 18.57 -17.99
N LYS A 453 12.67 19.11 -18.58
CA LYS A 453 11.55 18.32 -19.15
C LYS A 453 11.99 17.37 -20.28
N LYS A 454 12.97 17.77 -21.09
CA LYS A 454 13.57 16.86 -22.09
C LYS A 454 14.44 15.80 -21.45
N SER A 455 15.15 16.14 -20.37
CA SER A 455 16.06 15.22 -19.68
C SER A 455 15.33 14.07 -19.02
N VAL A 456 14.22 14.31 -18.32
CA VAL A 456 13.47 13.25 -17.61
C VAL A 456 12.75 12.30 -18.57
N LEU A 457 12.06 12.84 -19.57
CA LEU A 457 11.44 12.02 -20.63
C LEU A 457 12.47 11.27 -21.48
N GLN A 458 13.67 11.82 -21.67
CA GLN A 458 14.78 11.12 -22.32
C GLN A 458 15.32 10.00 -21.41
N SER A 459 15.50 10.23 -20.12
CA SER A 459 15.90 9.19 -19.15
C SER A 459 14.89 8.04 -19.06
N LEU A 460 13.58 8.34 -19.08
CA LEU A 460 12.52 7.33 -19.12
C LEU A 460 12.55 6.53 -20.42
N LYS A 461 12.76 7.20 -21.57
CA LYS A 461 12.92 6.53 -22.87
C LYS A 461 14.19 5.69 -22.94
N ASP A 462 15.29 6.16 -22.37
CA ASP A 462 16.57 5.45 -22.32
C ASP A 462 16.48 4.24 -21.39
N PHE A 463 15.77 4.36 -20.25
CA PHE A 463 15.46 3.24 -19.35
C PHE A 463 14.55 2.21 -20.03
N GLN A 464 13.44 2.63 -20.64
CA GLN A 464 12.55 1.75 -21.39
C GLN A 464 13.27 1.11 -22.60
N ALA A 465 14.21 1.80 -23.23
CA ALA A 465 15.02 1.26 -24.32
C ALA A 465 16.02 0.20 -23.82
N ARG A 466 16.65 0.40 -22.65
CA ARG A 466 17.51 -0.62 -22.01
C ARG A 466 16.71 -1.86 -21.63
N ALA A 467 15.54 -1.69 -21.00
CA ALA A 467 14.65 -2.79 -20.65
C ALA A 467 14.17 -3.59 -21.89
N LYS A 468 13.80 -2.89 -22.98
CA LYS A 468 13.41 -3.52 -24.25
C LYS A 468 14.58 -4.18 -24.99
N ALA A 469 15.80 -3.65 -24.87
CA ALA A 469 16.99 -4.26 -25.47
C ALA A 469 17.32 -5.62 -24.83
N GLN A 470 17.15 -5.74 -23.51
CA GLN A 470 17.29 -7.01 -22.79
C GLN A 470 16.23 -8.05 -23.22
N GLU A 471 14.99 -7.65 -23.50
CA GLU A 471 13.94 -8.54 -24.02
C GLU A 471 14.21 -9.07 -25.44
N GLN A 472 14.78 -8.23 -26.32
CA GLN A 472 15.10 -8.61 -27.71
C GLN A 472 16.26 -9.62 -27.78
N ASN A 473 17.22 -9.54 -26.87
CA ASN A 473 18.28 -10.55 -26.77
C ASN A 473 17.70 -11.92 -26.39
N LYS A 474 16.78 -11.97 -25.42
CA LYS A 474 16.07 -13.20 -24.99
C LYS A 474 15.15 -13.83 -26.04
N THR A 475 14.46 -13.05 -26.87
CA THR A 475 13.65 -13.64 -27.97
C THR A 475 14.51 -14.31 -29.03
N THR A 476 15.76 -13.85 -29.19
CA THR A 476 16.76 -14.47 -30.05
C THR A 476 17.25 -15.80 -29.46
N GLU A 477 17.25 -15.96 -28.13
CA GLU A 477 17.60 -17.21 -27.44
C GLU A 477 16.59 -18.33 -27.72
N LYS A 478 15.27 -18.10 -27.60
CA LYS A 478 14.25 -19.14 -27.90
C LYS A 478 14.37 -19.70 -29.33
N SER A 479 14.91 -18.92 -30.26
CA SER A 479 15.16 -19.37 -31.65
C SER A 479 16.47 -20.16 -31.83
N LYS A 480 17.42 -20.03 -30.89
CA LYS A 480 18.73 -20.71 -30.91
C LYS A 480 18.78 -21.96 -30.03
N THR A 481 17.99 -22.05 -28.95
CA THR A 481 17.95 -23.22 -28.05
C THR A 481 17.33 -24.47 -28.66
N HIS A 482 16.59 -24.37 -29.78
CA HIS A 482 16.10 -25.55 -30.50
C HIS A 482 17.16 -26.30 -31.34
N LYS A 483 18.46 -25.93 -31.28
CA LYS A 483 19.49 -26.52 -32.15
C LYS A 483 20.77 -27.05 -31.50
N LYS A 484 20.86 -27.17 -30.17
CA LYS A 484 21.97 -27.93 -29.55
C LYS A 484 21.44 -28.78 -28.40
N GLY A 485 21.22 -30.06 -28.71
CA GLY A 485 20.95 -31.10 -27.73
C GLY A 485 22.21 -31.57 -27.01
N GLU A 486 21.93 -32.30 -25.92
CA GLU A 486 22.72 -33.34 -25.25
C GLU A 486 24.20 -33.02 -24.90
N VAL A 487 24.53 -33.04 -23.60
CA VAL A 487 25.19 -34.17 -22.93
C VAL A 487 25.34 -33.85 -21.42
N GLU A 488 25.08 -34.86 -20.59
CA GLU A 488 25.26 -34.95 -19.13
C GLU A 488 26.72 -34.78 -18.66
N LEU A 489 26.94 -34.06 -17.55
CA LEU A 489 27.38 -34.50 -16.21
C LEU A 489 27.89 -33.32 -15.38
#